data_AF-B9PNQ2-F1
#
_entry.id   AF-B9PNQ2-F1
#
_cell.length_a   1.000
_cell.length_b   1.000
_cell.length_c   1.000
_cell.angle_alpha   90.00
_cell.angle_beta   90.00
_cell.angle_gamma   90.00
#
_symmetry.space_group_name_H-M   'P 1'
#
loop_
_entity.id
_entity.type
_entity.pdbx_description
1 polymer ?
#
loop_
_entity_poly.entity_id
_entity_poly.type
_entity_poly.pdbx_seq_one_letter_code
_entity_poly.pdbx_strand_id
1 'polypeptide(L)'
;MSGIAVGLKRGYVVTKKATPARPSRRPRKLSPRMSSIREIIRQVAGFAPYERRIIELLKIGTAATTKRALKFAKKRLGTHRRGKGKREELQNVVSAQRRKA
;
A
#
# COMPACT_ATOMS: atom_id res chain seq x y z
N MET A 1 6.77 -18.15 -36.00
CA MET A 1 7.94 -18.94 -35.59
C MET A 1 8.13 -18.86 -34.08
N SER A 2 8.00 -20.01 -33.40
CA SER A 2 8.33 -20.24 -31.99
C SER A 2 9.28 -21.43 -31.93
N GLY A 3 10.21 -21.48 -30.98
CA GLY A 3 11.26 -22.51 -30.98
C GLY A 3 12.63 -22.02 -31.47
N ILE A 4 12.85 -20.70 -31.53
CA ILE A 4 14.12 -20.11 -31.99
C ILE A 4 15.11 -20.07 -30.80
N ALA A 5 16.41 -20.14 -31.06
CA ALA A 5 17.43 -20.04 -30.00
C ALA A 5 17.46 -18.66 -29.31
N VAL A 6 17.18 -17.59 -30.06
CA VAL A 6 17.21 -16.19 -29.61
C VAL A 6 15.96 -15.42 -30.04
N GLY A 7 15.62 -14.34 -29.34
CA GLY A 7 14.43 -13.51 -29.60
C GLY A 7 13.25 -13.78 -28.65
N LEU A 8 12.13 -13.09 -28.86
CA LEU A 8 10.98 -13.08 -27.94
C LEU A 8 10.27 -14.45 -27.83
N LYS A 9 10.27 -15.24 -28.90
CA LYS A 9 9.63 -16.57 -28.97
C LYS A 9 10.65 -17.71 -28.86
N ARG A 10 11.68 -17.48 -28.04
CA ARG A 10 12.76 -18.44 -27.81
C ARG A 10 12.38 -19.56 -26.85
N GLY A 11 13.14 -20.65 -26.93
CA GLY A 11 13.00 -21.83 -26.07
C GLY A 11 12.15 -22.93 -26.69
N TYR A 12 12.23 -24.12 -26.10
CA TYR A 12 11.56 -25.31 -26.60
C TYR A 12 10.03 -25.19 -26.48
N VAL A 13 9.32 -25.59 -27.53
CA VAL A 13 7.85 -25.50 -27.58
C VAL A 13 7.26 -26.63 -26.74
N VAL A 14 6.70 -26.29 -25.58
CA VAL A 14 6.06 -27.24 -24.65
C VAL A 14 4.60 -26.84 -24.42
N THR A 15 3.71 -27.82 -24.36
CA THR A 15 2.33 -27.64 -23.92
C THR A 15 2.28 -27.41 -22.40
N LYS A 16 1.95 -26.19 -21.97
CA LYS A 16 1.89 -25.84 -20.55
C LYS A 16 0.58 -26.32 -19.91
N LYS A 17 0.68 -27.06 -18.79
CA LYS A 17 -0.47 -27.40 -17.96
C LYS A 17 -0.84 -26.24 -17.02
N ALA A 18 -2.13 -25.95 -16.92
CA ALA A 18 -2.63 -25.01 -15.91
C ALA A 18 -2.63 -25.70 -14.52
N THR A 19 -1.74 -25.26 -13.64
CA THR A 19 -1.69 -25.73 -12.24
C THR A 19 -2.35 -24.71 -11.31
N PRO A 20 -3.07 -25.14 -10.25
CA PRO A 20 -3.62 -24.21 -9.27
C PRO A 20 -2.51 -23.44 -8.55
N ALA A 21 -2.80 -22.20 -8.17
CA ALA A 21 -1.85 -21.38 -7.43
C ALA A 21 -1.56 -22.00 -6.07
N ARG A 22 -0.27 -22.20 -5.76
CA ARG A 22 0.15 -22.75 -4.47
C ARG A 22 -0.30 -21.83 -3.32
N PRO A 23 -0.83 -22.38 -2.21
CA PRO A 23 -1.22 -21.58 -1.04
C PRO A 23 -0.08 -20.69 -0.51
N SER A 24 1.17 -21.16 -0.53
CA SER A 24 2.34 -20.38 -0.11
C SER A 24 2.65 -19.14 -0.96
N ARG A 25 2.19 -19.13 -2.23
CA ARG A 25 2.32 -17.99 -3.14
C ARG A 25 1.17 -17.00 -3.02
N ARG A 26 0.14 -17.32 -2.23
CA ARG A 26 -1.03 -16.45 -2.06
C ARG A 26 -0.61 -15.24 -1.23
N PRO A 27 -0.79 -14.00 -1.73
CA PRO A 27 -0.47 -12.81 -0.96
C PRO A 27 -1.34 -12.76 0.30
N ARG A 28 -0.81 -12.20 1.40
CA ARG A 28 -1.56 -12.05 2.65
C ARG A 28 -2.80 -11.18 2.40
N LYS A 29 -3.97 -11.79 2.38
CA LYS A 29 -5.25 -11.10 2.30
C LYS A 29 -5.70 -10.69 3.70
N LEU A 30 -6.26 -9.50 3.83
CA LEU A 30 -6.90 -9.07 5.05
C LEU A 30 -8.21 -9.85 5.22
N SER A 31 -8.37 -10.58 6.33
CA SER A 31 -9.64 -11.23 6.66
C SER A 31 -10.61 -10.23 7.30
N PRO A 32 -11.94 -10.41 7.17
CA PRO A 32 -12.92 -9.49 7.77
C PRO A 32 -12.71 -9.31 9.27
N ARG A 33 -12.50 -10.42 9.99
CA ARG A 33 -12.17 -10.41 11.43
C ARG A 33 -10.93 -9.57 11.75
N MET A 34 -9.86 -9.71 10.96
CA MET A 34 -8.63 -8.93 11.16
C MET A 34 -8.83 -7.45 10.83
N SER A 35 -9.71 -7.11 9.89
CA SER A 35 -10.06 -5.72 9.59
C SER A 35 -10.76 -5.07 10.79
N SER A 36 -11.80 -5.70 11.32
CA SER A 36 -12.56 -5.18 12.47
C SER A 36 -11.69 -5.01 13.71
N ILE A 37 -10.81 -5.98 14.01
CA ILE A 37 -9.88 -5.88 15.14
C ILE A 37 -8.90 -4.71 14.97
N ARG A 38 -8.34 -4.53 13.76
CA ARG A 38 -7.42 -3.40 13.48
C ARG A 38 -8.10 -2.05 13.62
N GLU A 39 -9.36 -1.95 13.23
CA GLU A 39 -10.16 -0.73 13.37
C GLU A 39 -10.39 -0.38 14.84
N ILE A 40 -10.84 -1.34 15.65
CA ILE A 40 -11.04 -1.16 17.10
C ILE A 40 -9.74 -0.70 17.78
N ILE A 41 -8.63 -1.37 17.51
CA ILE A 41 -7.33 -1.00 18.08
C ILE A 41 -6.93 0.42 17.67
N ARG A 42 -7.18 0.82 16.41
CA ARG A 42 -6.85 2.18 15.96
C ARG A 42 -7.70 3.23 16.66
N GLN A 43 -8.97 2.95 16.96
CA GLN A 43 -9.83 3.85 17.71
C GLN A 43 -9.35 4.04 19.16
N VAL A 44 -8.93 2.95 19.82
CA VAL A 44 -8.45 2.98 21.21
C VAL A 44 -7.06 3.60 21.34
N ALA A 45 -6.10 3.18 20.52
CA ALA A 45 -4.70 3.61 20.63
C ALA A 45 -4.41 4.95 19.92
N GLY A 46 -5.24 5.33 18.95
CA GLY A 46 -5.07 6.57 18.18
C GLY A 46 -3.89 6.54 17.19
N PHE A 47 -3.33 7.73 16.91
CA PHE A 47 -2.25 7.94 15.93
C PHE A 47 -0.92 8.28 16.60
N ALA A 48 0.16 7.71 16.05
CA ALA A 48 1.51 8.04 16.51
C ALA A 48 1.86 9.52 16.21
N PRO A 49 2.81 10.15 16.95
CA PRO A 49 3.16 11.56 16.75
C PRO A 49 3.56 11.92 15.31
N TYR A 50 4.28 11.03 14.63
CA TYR A 50 4.66 11.26 13.23
C TYR A 50 3.48 11.12 12.26
N GLU A 51 2.51 10.26 12.57
CA GLU A 51 1.28 10.10 11.77
C GLU A 51 0.39 11.34 11.92
N ARG A 52 0.27 11.88 13.14
CA ARG A 52 -0.44 13.15 13.41
C ARG A 52 0.13 14.31 12.58
N ARG A 53 1.45 14.47 12.56
CA ARG A 53 2.11 15.49 11.71
C ARG A 53 1.83 15.30 10.22
N ILE A 54 1.77 14.06 9.74
CA ILE A 54 1.42 13.77 8.34
C ILE A 54 -0.04 14.16 8.08
N ILE A 55 -0.96 13.81 8.99
CA ILE A 55 -2.37 14.19 8.91
C ILE A 55 -2.53 15.71 8.82
N GLU A 56 -1.82 16.48 9.65
CA GLU A 56 -1.83 17.96 9.61
C GLU A 56 -1.41 18.49 8.23
N LEU A 57 -0.32 17.96 7.67
CA LEU A 57 0.13 18.34 6.32
C LEU A 57 -0.88 17.96 5.24
N LEU A 58 -1.55 16.82 5.38
CA LEU A 58 -2.57 16.36 4.43
C LEU A 58 -3.90 17.12 4.56
N LYS A 59 -4.23 17.65 5.75
CA LYS A 59 -5.41 18.49 5.96
C LYS A 59 -5.36 19.79 5.16
N ILE A 60 -4.17 20.37 4.97
CA ILE A 60 -3.96 21.59 4.17
C ILE A 60 -4.30 21.35 2.69
N GLY A 61 -4.03 20.16 2.14
CA GLY A 61 -4.54 19.74 0.84
C GLY A 61 -3.84 20.32 -0.41
N THR A 62 -2.73 21.06 -0.28
CA THR A 62 -2.00 21.60 -1.44
C THR A 62 -0.98 20.61 -2.02
N ALA A 63 -0.61 20.77 -3.29
CA ALA A 63 0.40 19.91 -3.95
C ALA A 63 1.78 19.96 -3.26
N ALA A 64 2.18 21.14 -2.77
CA ALA A 64 3.44 21.29 -2.04
C ALA A 64 3.43 20.56 -0.69
N THR A 65 2.31 20.62 0.05
CA THR A 65 2.18 20.01 1.38
C THR A 65 2.06 18.49 1.30
N THR A 66 1.36 17.94 0.30
CA THR A 66 1.32 16.49 0.05
C THR A 66 2.69 15.92 -0.34
N LYS A 67 3.50 16.65 -1.12
CA LYS A 67 4.91 16.28 -1.40
C LYS A 67 5.77 16.33 -0.14
N ARG A 68 5.56 17.33 0.72
CA ARG A 68 6.25 17.47 2.02
C ARG A 68 5.87 16.32 2.97
N ALA A 69 4.61 15.93 3.02
CA ALA A 69 4.11 14.79 3.79
C ALA A 69 4.79 13.48 3.33
N LEU A 70 4.91 13.26 2.03
CA LEU A 70 5.62 12.10 1.47
C LEU A 70 7.11 12.11 1.85
N LYS A 71 7.80 13.25 1.72
CA LYS A 71 9.21 13.37 2.11
C LYS A 71 9.39 13.07 3.60
N PHE A 72 8.50 13.57 4.46
CA PHE A 72 8.53 13.30 5.89
C PHE A 72 8.26 11.82 6.20
N ALA A 73 7.26 11.21 5.56
CA ALA A 73 6.96 9.79 5.71
C ALA A 73 8.13 8.90 5.25
N LYS A 74 8.77 9.23 4.13
CA LYS A 74 9.99 8.54 3.66
C LYS A 74 11.13 8.67 4.66
N LYS A 75 11.37 9.85 5.23
CA LYS A 75 12.41 10.07 6.26
C LYS A 75 12.16 9.23 7.52
N ARG A 76 10.89 9.01 7.90
CA ARG A 76 10.53 8.21 9.08
C ARG A 76 10.50 6.70 8.82
N LEU A 77 10.11 6.26 7.62
CA LEU A 77 9.90 4.83 7.27
C LEU A 77 11.03 4.22 6.43
N GLY A 78 11.98 5.04 5.96
CA GLY A 78 13.15 4.66 5.18
C GLY A 78 12.93 4.59 3.67
N THR A 79 11.90 3.86 3.22
CA THR A 79 11.70 3.59 1.78
C THR A 79 10.56 4.39 1.15
N HIS A 80 10.69 4.69 -0.14
CA HIS A 80 9.66 5.41 -0.90
C HIS A 80 8.34 4.64 -0.96
N ARG A 81 8.39 3.32 -1.16
CA ARG A 81 7.20 2.45 -1.22
C ARG A 81 6.40 2.49 0.10
N ARG A 82 7.08 2.39 1.24
CA ARG A 82 6.45 2.50 2.56
C ARG A 82 5.90 3.90 2.82
N GLY A 83 6.65 4.95 2.45
CA GLY A 83 6.21 6.33 2.54
C GLY A 83 4.93 6.60 1.73
N LYS A 84 4.86 6.11 0.49
CA LYS A 84 3.66 6.23 -0.36
C LYS A 84 2.47 5.50 0.25
N GLY A 85 2.66 4.26 0.71
CA GLY A 85 1.60 3.47 1.36
C GLY A 85 1.06 4.13 2.62
N LYS A 86 1.94 4.64 3.50
CA LYS A 86 1.49 5.33 4.73
C LYS A 86 0.79 6.66 4.44
N ARG A 87 1.25 7.40 3.43
CA ARG A 87 0.57 8.63 2.99
C ARG A 87 -0.84 8.32 2.48
N GLU A 88 -1.01 7.29 1.66
CA GLU A 88 -2.33 6.88 1.14
C GLU A 88 -3.27 6.40 2.25
N GLU A 89 -2.76 5.63 3.22
CA GLU A 89 -3.51 5.23 4.42
C GLU A 89 -4.03 6.47 5.17
N LEU A 90 -3.16 7.44 5.47
CA LEU A 90 -3.54 8.64 6.21
C LEU A 90 -4.41 9.61 5.40
N GLN A 91 -4.26 9.65 4.08
CA GLN A 91 -5.15 10.40 3.20
C GLN A 91 -6.59 9.86 3.30
N ASN A 92 -6.76 8.54 3.31
CA ASN A 92 -8.08 7.92 3.46
C ASN A 92 -8.69 8.24 4.83
N VAL A 93 -7.88 8.27 5.89
CA VAL A 93 -8.32 8.71 7.22
C VAL A 93 -8.84 10.15 7.20
N VAL A 94 -8.09 11.08 6.60
CA VAL A 94 -8.52 12.49 6.50
C VAL A 94 -9.82 12.62 5.71
N SER A 95 -9.94 11.90 4.59
CA SER A 95 -11.16 11.88 3.79
C SER A 95 -12.36 11.30 4.56
N ALA A 96 -12.16 10.24 5.34
CA ALA A 96 -13.22 9.65 6.17
C ALA A 96 -13.64 10.60 7.31
N GLN A 97 -12.69 11.31 7.93
CA GLN A 97 -12.98 12.34 8.93
C GLN A 97 -13.81 13.48 8.34
N ARG A 98 -13.48 13.94 7.13
CA ARG A 98 -14.25 14.98 6.42
C ARG A 98 -15.66 14.56 6.03
N ARG A 99 -15.91 13.27 5.80
CA ARG A 99 -17.26 12.74 5.50
C ARG A 99 -18.13 12.57 6.73
N LYS A 100 -17.50 12.46 7.91
CA LYS A 100 -18.18 12.28 9.19
C LYS A 100 -18.53 13.62 9.85
N ALA A 101 -17.75 14.66 9.55
CA ALA A 101 -18.07 16.05 9.88
C ALA A 101 -19.16 16.57 8.95
#